data_AF-A0A2H0LK68-F1
#
_entry.id   AF-A0A2H0LK68-F1
#
_cell.length_a   1.000
_cell.length_b   1.000
_cell.length_c   1.000
_cell.angle_alpha   90.00
_cell.angle_beta   90.00
_cell.angle_gamma   90.00
#
_symmetry.space_group_name_H-M   'P 1'
#
loop_
_entity.id
_entity.type
_entity.pdbx_description
1 polymer ?
#
loop_
_entity_poly.entity_id
_entity_poly.type
_entity_poly.pdbx_seq_one_letter_code
_entity_poly.pdbx_strand_id
1 'polypeptide(L)'
;MQLDEEKTLAEQGGYHNQITCSSTNGQAWYLKVSVIQPLSSGGHTIPLDAFRWHVISTSGSGTLTHPREFSAFTLVPQLVYISTPAEASGQSVTFQFRYQLRIPEEQPSGSYSTTIRFTLTEML
;
A
#
# COMPACT_ATOMS: atom_id res chain seq x y z
N MET A 1 -13.69 -11.87 -22.27
CA MET A 1 -12.81 -11.47 -21.16
C MET A 1 -11.40 -11.57 -21.68
N GLN A 2 -10.67 -10.47 -21.72
CA GLN A 2 -9.35 -10.41 -22.36
C GLN A 2 -8.33 -11.00 -21.38
N LEU A 3 -7.54 -11.96 -21.86
CA LEU A 3 -6.56 -12.72 -21.09
C LEU A 3 -5.36 -11.79 -20.81
N ASP A 4 -4.77 -11.87 -19.60
CA ASP A 4 -3.62 -11.05 -19.17
C ASP A 4 -3.87 -9.52 -19.09
N GLU A 5 -5.05 -9.10 -18.66
CA GLU A 5 -5.34 -7.68 -18.44
C GLU A 5 -4.77 -7.19 -17.10
N GLU A 6 -3.86 -6.22 -17.16
CA GLU A 6 -3.41 -5.46 -16.00
C GLU A 6 -4.41 -4.33 -15.73
N LYS A 7 -5.06 -4.36 -14.56
CA LYS A 7 -6.07 -3.37 -14.20
C LYS A 7 -5.58 -2.47 -13.08
N THR A 8 -5.45 -1.19 -13.36
CA THR A 8 -5.31 -0.18 -12.32
C THR A 8 -6.66 0.00 -11.64
N LEU A 9 -6.69 -0.20 -10.32
CA LEU A 9 -7.95 -0.15 -9.58
C LEU A 9 -8.49 1.28 -9.36
N ALA A 10 -7.76 2.31 -9.79
CA ALA A 10 -8.08 3.73 -9.54
C ALA A 10 -7.91 4.64 -10.78
N GLU A 11 -8.08 4.13 -12.00
CA GLU A 11 -7.88 4.93 -13.23
C GLU A 11 -9.05 5.89 -13.55
N GLN A 12 -10.27 5.60 -13.10
CA GLN A 12 -11.41 6.54 -13.16
C GLN A 12 -12.28 6.40 -11.91
N GLY A 13 -12.56 7.52 -11.24
CA GLY A 13 -13.26 7.57 -9.96
C GLY A 13 -12.30 7.68 -8.77
N GLY A 14 -12.47 8.72 -7.95
CA GLY A 14 -11.56 9.15 -6.89
C GLY A 14 -11.52 8.24 -5.65
N TYR A 15 -11.19 6.97 -5.81
CA TYR A 15 -10.88 6.09 -4.68
C TYR A 15 -9.36 5.97 -4.53
N HIS A 16 -8.79 6.89 -3.77
CA HIS A 16 -7.48 6.72 -3.17
C HIS A 16 -7.67 6.24 -1.75
N ASN A 17 -6.98 5.17 -1.36
CA ASN A 17 -6.79 4.93 0.06
C ASN A 17 -5.88 6.05 0.55
N GLN A 18 -6.47 6.98 1.29
CA GLN A 18 -5.77 8.02 1.98
C GLN A 18 -5.54 7.57 3.41
N ILE A 19 -4.29 7.61 3.85
CA ILE A 19 -3.94 7.42 5.25
C ILE A 19 -3.29 8.70 5.77
N THR A 20 -3.60 9.04 7.01
CA THR A 20 -2.96 10.14 7.72
C THR A 20 -2.21 9.57 8.91
N CYS A 21 -0.94 9.90 9.00
CA CYS A 21 -0.02 9.44 10.01
C CYS A 21 0.46 10.63 10.84
N SER A 22 0.47 10.52 12.15
CA SER A 22 1.12 11.46 13.05
C SER A 22 1.70 10.72 14.25
N SER A 23 2.80 11.24 14.78
CA SER A 23 3.42 10.81 16.03
C SER A 23 3.62 12.06 16.89
N THR A 24 3.44 11.92 18.20
CA THR A 24 3.59 13.01 19.18
C THR A 24 4.72 12.78 20.16
N ASN A 25 5.49 11.70 20.00
CA ASN A 25 6.49 11.28 20.98
C ASN A 25 7.87 11.90 20.73
N GLY A 26 7.99 12.80 19.75
CA GLY A 26 9.24 13.49 19.42
C GLY A 26 10.25 12.61 18.68
N GLN A 27 9.91 11.33 18.43
CA GLN A 27 10.74 10.39 17.70
C GLN A 27 10.34 10.31 16.23
N ALA A 28 11.34 10.27 15.34
CA ALA A 28 11.11 9.98 13.94
C ALA A 28 10.38 8.63 13.82
N TRP A 29 9.51 8.51 12.83
CA TRP A 29 8.71 7.31 12.62
C TRP A 29 8.84 6.84 11.18
N TYR A 30 8.52 5.58 10.96
CA TYR A 30 8.40 5.03 9.62
C TYR A 30 7.03 4.37 9.42
N LEU A 31 6.56 4.45 8.18
CA LEU A 31 5.35 3.77 7.72
C LEU A 31 5.78 2.52 6.96
N LYS A 32 5.17 1.39 7.31
CA LYS A 32 5.27 0.12 6.58
C LYS A 32 3.92 -0.31 6.04
N VAL A 33 3.94 -1.09 4.98
CA VAL A 33 2.76 -1.69 4.35
C VAL A 33 2.95 -3.19 4.13
N SER A 34 1.90 -3.96 4.31
CA SER A 34 1.83 -5.40 4.01
C SER A 34 0.38 -5.80 3.73
N VAL A 35 0.17 -7.03 3.28
CA VAL A 35 -1.15 -7.69 3.36
C VAL A 35 -1.09 -8.80 4.39
N ILE A 36 -2.23 -9.12 5.00
CA ILE A 36 -2.29 -10.21 5.99
C ILE A 36 -2.37 -11.59 5.34
N GLN A 37 -2.86 -11.65 4.10
CA GLN A 37 -2.98 -12.86 3.28
C GLN A 37 -3.09 -12.47 1.79
N PRO A 38 -2.86 -13.39 0.84
CA PRO A 38 -3.18 -13.16 -0.56
C PRO A 38 -4.68 -12.84 -0.76
N LEU A 39 -5.01 -12.17 -1.87
CA LEU A 39 -6.40 -12.00 -2.29
C LEU A 39 -7.06 -13.38 -2.44
N SER A 40 -8.15 -13.64 -1.74
CA SER A 40 -8.76 -14.98 -1.68
C SER A 40 -10.27 -14.97 -1.90
N SER A 41 -10.78 -16.01 -2.57
CA SER A 41 -12.22 -16.28 -2.75
C SER A 41 -12.49 -17.78 -2.61
N GLY A 42 -13.05 -18.20 -1.46
CA GLY A 42 -13.19 -19.62 -1.14
C GLY A 42 -11.83 -20.33 -1.14
N GLY A 43 -11.71 -21.41 -1.92
CA GLY A 43 -10.46 -22.17 -2.09
C GLY A 43 -9.46 -21.56 -3.09
N HIS A 44 -9.79 -20.45 -3.74
CA HIS A 44 -8.94 -19.85 -4.78
C HIS A 44 -8.21 -18.62 -4.24
N THR A 45 -6.96 -18.43 -4.67
CA THR A 45 -6.13 -17.28 -4.27
C THR A 45 -5.48 -16.64 -5.50
N ILE A 46 -5.33 -15.32 -5.48
CA ILE A 46 -4.51 -14.57 -6.44
C ILE A 46 -3.11 -14.39 -5.81
N PRO A 47 -2.03 -14.73 -6.52
CA PRO A 47 -0.65 -14.55 -6.04
C PRO A 47 -0.32 -13.12 -5.59
N LEU A 48 0.58 -12.98 -4.62
CA LEU A 48 0.94 -11.68 -4.02
C LEU A 48 1.65 -10.74 -5.00
N ASP A 49 2.47 -11.28 -5.90
CA ASP A 49 3.17 -10.52 -6.95
C ASP A 49 2.21 -9.91 -7.98
N ALA A 50 1.01 -10.46 -8.09
CA ALA A 50 -0.05 -9.95 -8.95
C ALA A 50 -0.81 -8.76 -8.34
N PHE A 51 -0.68 -8.50 -7.03
CA PHE A 51 -1.29 -7.36 -6.35
C PHE A 51 -0.22 -6.36 -5.89
N ARG A 52 -0.28 -5.13 -6.42
CA ARG A 52 0.79 -4.14 -6.27
C ARG A 52 0.25 -2.81 -5.75
N TRP A 53 1.12 -2.04 -5.10
CA TRP A 53 0.84 -0.72 -4.53
C TRP A 53 1.87 0.33 -4.95
N HIS A 54 1.45 1.59 -4.97
CA HIS A 54 2.29 2.74 -5.26
C HIS A 54 1.76 3.96 -4.50
N VAL A 55 2.65 4.76 -3.92
CA VAL A 55 2.31 6.06 -3.32
C VAL A 55 2.26 7.12 -4.42
N ILE A 56 1.07 7.66 -4.71
CA ILE A 56 0.90 8.67 -5.77
C ILE A 56 1.19 10.09 -5.29
N SER A 57 0.98 10.36 -4.00
CA SER A 57 1.27 11.66 -3.40
C SER A 57 1.47 11.51 -1.89
N THR A 58 2.23 12.43 -1.32
CA THR A 58 2.38 12.60 0.13
C THR A 58 2.48 14.09 0.47
N SER A 59 1.96 14.49 1.63
CA SER A 59 2.19 15.84 2.18
C SER A 59 3.49 15.95 2.99
N GLY A 60 4.20 14.84 3.15
CA GLY A 60 5.43 14.75 3.93
C GLY A 60 6.65 15.22 3.15
N SER A 61 7.66 15.64 3.92
CA SER A 61 8.98 16.11 3.49
C SER A 61 10.07 15.06 3.68
N GLY A 62 9.74 13.92 4.28
CA GLY A 62 10.62 12.79 4.51
C GLY A 62 10.86 11.94 3.26
N THR A 63 11.37 10.73 3.48
CA THR A 63 11.88 9.89 2.39
C THR A 63 10.89 8.80 2.03
N LEU A 64 10.41 8.80 0.78
CA LEU A 64 9.74 7.65 0.17
C LEU A 64 10.76 6.64 -0.33
N THR A 65 10.54 5.36 -0.05
CA THR A 65 11.49 4.29 -0.41
C THR A 65 11.28 3.69 -1.79
N HIS A 66 10.07 3.82 -2.35
CA HIS A 66 9.71 3.30 -3.67
C HIS A 66 9.01 4.42 -4.49
N PRO A 67 9.71 5.53 -4.80
CA PRO A 67 9.09 6.63 -5.51
C PRO A 67 8.76 6.24 -6.95
N ARG A 68 7.54 6.54 -7.41
CA ARG A 68 7.10 6.46 -8.82
C ARG A 68 6.94 5.04 -9.39
N GLU A 69 7.02 4.00 -8.57
CA GLU A 69 6.94 2.61 -9.03
C GLU A 69 5.91 1.78 -8.24
N PHE A 70 5.34 0.79 -8.91
CA PHE A 70 4.50 -0.22 -8.27
C PHE A 70 5.35 -1.29 -7.60
N SER A 71 5.16 -1.48 -6.30
CA SER A 71 5.76 -2.56 -5.52
C SER A 71 4.74 -3.66 -5.29
N ALA A 72 5.14 -4.93 -5.44
CA ALA A 72 4.29 -6.05 -5.06
C ALA A 72 4.03 -6.03 -3.54
N PHE A 73 2.81 -6.38 -3.13
CA PHE A 73 2.53 -6.63 -1.73
C PHE A 73 3.26 -7.88 -1.26
N THR A 74 3.63 -7.90 0.02
CA THR A 74 4.14 -9.10 0.68
C THR A 74 3.49 -9.28 2.05
N LEU A 75 3.65 -10.47 2.64
CA LEU A 75 3.23 -10.74 4.02
C LEU A 75 4.16 -10.08 5.05
N VAL A 76 5.39 -9.74 4.64
CA VAL A 76 6.38 -9.08 5.50
C VAL A 76 6.23 -7.56 5.34
N PRO A 77 6.13 -6.78 6.43
CA PRO A 77 6.00 -5.32 6.33
C PRO A 77 7.16 -4.68 5.55
N GLN A 78 6.84 -4.09 4.40
CA GLN A 78 7.77 -3.34 3.57
C GLN A 78 7.76 -1.87 3.96
N LEU A 79 8.94 -1.26 4.00
CA LEU A 79 9.08 0.16 4.27
C LEU A 79 8.45 0.98 3.14
N VAL A 80 7.70 2.01 3.51
CA VAL A 80 7.08 2.97 2.58
C VAL A 80 7.76 4.33 2.72
N TYR A 81 7.81 4.84 3.95
CA TYR A 81 8.21 6.20 4.24
C TYR A 81 8.98 6.29 5.56
N ILE A 82 9.95 7.19 5.62
CA ILE A 82 10.68 7.57 6.83
C ILE A 82 10.44 9.07 7.05
N SER A 83 9.94 9.43 8.24
CA SER A 83 9.64 10.81 8.60
C SER A 83 10.91 11.63 8.85
N THR A 84 10.77 12.95 8.76
CA THR A 84 11.80 13.87 9.25
C THR A 84 11.65 14.08 10.77
N PRO A 85 12.66 14.65 11.45
CA PRO A 85 12.51 15.08 12.85
C PRO A 85 11.42 16.13 13.06
N ALA A 86 11.16 17.01 12.07
CA ALA A 86 10.08 17.99 12.17
C ALA A 86 8.69 17.32 12.16
N GLU A 87 8.56 16.18 11.51
CA GLU A 87 7.33 15.37 11.46
C GLU A 87 7.12 14.47 12.69
N ALA A 88 8.11 14.42 13.59
CA ALA A 88 8.05 13.67 14.83
C ALA A 88 7.30 14.40 15.97
N SER A 89 6.97 15.68 15.76
CA SER A 89 6.37 16.56 16.77
C SER A 89 4.89 16.88 16.51
N GLY A 90 4.11 15.88 16.08
CA GLY A 90 2.66 15.99 15.92
C GLY A 90 2.17 16.48 14.57
N GLN A 91 3.07 16.75 13.61
CA GLN A 91 2.67 17.09 12.25
C GLN A 91 2.06 15.87 11.54
N SER A 92 0.85 16.05 11.01
CA SER A 92 0.19 15.02 10.21
C SER A 92 0.79 14.93 8.81
N VAL A 93 1.14 13.72 8.40
CA VAL A 93 1.57 13.38 7.06
C VAL A 93 0.49 12.53 6.39
N THR A 94 -0.02 13.00 5.27
CA THR A 94 -1.03 12.30 4.47
C THR A 94 -0.36 11.57 3.31
N PHE A 95 -0.82 10.37 3.00
CA PHE A 95 -0.39 9.58 1.86
C PHE A 95 -1.59 9.16 1.03
N GLN A 96 -1.48 9.21 -0.29
CA GLN A 96 -2.45 8.61 -1.19
C GLN A 96 -1.83 7.41 -1.89
N PHE A 97 -2.52 6.27 -1.81
CA PHE A 97 -2.11 5.03 -2.46
C PHE A 97 -2.94 4.75 -3.71
N ARG A 98 -2.27 4.18 -4.70
CA ARG A 98 -2.87 3.53 -5.88
C ARG A 98 -2.50 2.06 -5.87
N TYR A 99 -3.42 1.23 -6.34
CA TYR A 99 -3.23 -0.21 -6.44
C TYR A 99 -3.41 -0.69 -7.87
N GLN A 100 -2.75 -1.79 -8.16
CA GLN A 100 -2.78 -2.47 -9.45
C GLN A 100 -2.94 -3.97 -9.21
N LEU A 101 -3.76 -4.61 -10.04
CA LEU A 101 -4.04 -6.02 -9.96
C LEU A 101 -3.90 -6.64 -11.35
N ARG A 102 -3.07 -7.67 -11.46
CA ARG A 102 -3.02 -8.57 -12.62
C ARG A 102 -3.82 -9.82 -12.28
N ILE A 103 -4.76 -10.21 -13.14
CA ILE A 103 -5.56 -11.42 -12.93
C ILE A 103 -4.91 -12.59 -13.68
N PRO A 104 -4.54 -13.70 -13.00
CA PRO A 104 -4.03 -14.90 -13.69
C PRO A 104 -5.06 -15.50 -14.65
N GLU A 105 -4.61 -16.10 -15.76
CA GLU A 105 -5.50 -16.65 -16.80
C GLU A 105 -6.50 -17.69 -16.28
N GLU A 106 -6.07 -18.55 -15.35
CA GLU A 106 -6.90 -19.62 -14.78
C GLU A 106 -7.69 -19.18 -13.54
N GLN A 107 -7.69 -17.88 -13.21
CA GLN A 107 -8.38 -17.37 -12.02
C GLN A 107 -9.91 -17.40 -12.19
N PRO A 108 -10.66 -18.17 -11.38
CA PRO A 108 -12.12 -18.18 -11.48
C PRO A 108 -12.71 -16.81 -11.12
N SER A 109 -13.84 -16.47 -11.73
CA SER A 109 -14.59 -15.27 -11.35
C SER A 109 -15.10 -15.38 -9.92
N GLY A 110 -15.10 -14.26 -9.19
CA GLY A 110 -15.55 -14.22 -7.81
C GLY A 110 -15.12 -12.94 -7.09
N SER A 111 -15.56 -12.84 -5.84
CA SER A 111 -15.18 -11.75 -4.93
C SER A 111 -13.92 -12.16 -4.18
N TYR A 112 -12.78 -11.57 -4.54
CA TYR A 112 -11.51 -11.77 -3.85
C TYR A 112 -11.30 -10.65 -2.84
N SER A 113 -10.92 -11.01 -1.61
CA SER A 113 -10.66 -10.05 -0.55
C SER A 113 -9.33 -10.33 0.15
N THR A 114 -8.73 -9.25 0.63
CA THR A 114 -7.59 -9.25 1.54
C THR A 114 -7.67 -8.02 2.43
N THR A 115 -6.79 -7.92 3.43
CA THR A 115 -6.63 -6.72 4.25
C THR A 115 -5.22 -6.18 4.06
N ILE A 116 -5.15 -4.94 3.61
CA ILE A 116 -3.92 -4.15 3.60
C ILE A 116 -3.69 -3.63 5.01
N ARG A 117 -2.51 -3.87 5.56
CA ARG A 117 -2.08 -3.41 6.87
C ARG A 117 -1.03 -2.32 6.71
N PHE A 118 -1.34 -1.15 7.26
CA PHE A 118 -0.37 -0.08 7.47
C PHE A 118 0.12 -0.12 8.91
N THR A 119 1.42 0.03 9.11
CA THR A 119 2.03 0.04 10.44
C THR A 119 2.93 1.24 10.57
N LEU A 120 2.59 2.13 11.49
CA LEU A 120 3.46 3.21 11.94
C LEU A 120 4.31 2.69 13.09
N THR A 121 5.60 2.97 13.08
CA THR A 121 6.49 2.66 14.19
C THR A 121 7.44 3.82 14.43
N GLU A 122 7.57 4.20 15.69
CA GLU A 122 8.53 5.21 16.13
C GLU A 122 9.90 4.58 16.31
N MET A 123 10.95 5.35 16.03
CA MET A 123 12.32 4.96 16.34
C MET A 123 12.54 5.03 17.86
N LEU A 124 13.29 4.06 18.39
CA LEU A 124 13.69 4.02 19.79
C LEU A 124 14.74 5.09 20.10
#